data_AF-A0A813I141-F1
#
_entry.id   AF-A0A813I141-F1
#
_cell.length_a   1.000
_cell.length_b   1.000
_cell.length_c   1.000
_cell.angle_alpha   90.00
_cell.angle_beta   90.00
_cell.angle_gamma   90.00
#
_symmetry.space_group_name_H-M   'P 1'
#
loop_
_entity.id
_entity.type
_entity.pdbx_description
1 polymer ?
#
loop_
_entity_poly.entity_id
_entity_poly.type
_entity_poly.pdbx_seq_one_letter_code
_entity_poly.pdbx_strand_id
1 'polypeptide(L)'
;AIAVFCRSASADQSSELALRALPLHLQQAVMSEGSIAGFNPSAILMARVRKVEHSALAAGASSVASRPRADTLAAAAAGDPIALFCMQHAVDYSAENALRALPVELQCRILNEGPCRAQPSCEFDSEFEFLR
;
A
#
# COMPACT_ATOMS: atom_id res chain seq x y z
N ALA A 1 10.32 6.25 -24.69
CA ALA A 1 9.15 6.15 -23.81
C ALA A 1 8.85 7.49 -23.13
N ILE A 2 9.67 7.94 -22.17
CA ILE A 2 9.46 9.19 -21.41
C ILE A 2 9.39 10.44 -22.31
N ALA A 3 10.32 10.59 -23.25
CA ALA A 3 10.33 11.74 -24.17
C ALA A 3 9.07 11.82 -25.05
N VAL A 4 8.47 10.69 -25.41
CA VAL A 4 7.20 10.65 -26.18
C VAL A 4 6.03 11.05 -25.30
N PHE A 5 6.02 10.57 -24.04
CA PHE A 5 5.02 10.93 -23.04
C PHE A 5 5.05 12.43 -22.73
N CYS A 6 6.22 12.99 -22.41
CA CYS A 6 6.38 14.43 -22.15
C CYS A 6 5.98 15.28 -23.36
N ARG A 7 6.31 14.83 -24.58
CA ARG A 7 5.93 15.52 -25.82
C ARG A 7 4.42 15.48 -26.07
N SER A 8 3.75 14.37 -25.77
CA SER A 8 2.29 14.25 -25.87
C SER A 8 1.53 15.08 -24.84
N ALA A 9 2.12 15.26 -23.65
CA ALA A 9 1.54 16.03 -22.57
C ALA A 9 1.89 17.52 -22.61
N SER A 10 2.76 17.99 -23.53
CA SER A 10 3.32 19.36 -23.53
C SER A 10 3.99 19.76 -22.19
N ALA A 11 4.66 18.80 -21.55
CA ALA A 11 5.37 19.04 -20.30
C ALA A 11 6.73 19.73 -20.53
N ASP A 12 7.14 20.59 -19.61
CA ASP A 12 8.44 21.27 -19.63
C ASP A 12 9.64 20.33 -19.52
N GLN A 13 10.79 20.78 -20.02
CA GLN A 13 12.04 20.05 -19.95
C GLN A 13 12.50 19.78 -18.50
N SER A 14 12.21 20.69 -17.57
CA SER A 14 12.47 20.47 -16.14
C SER A 14 11.64 19.32 -15.56
N SER A 15 10.38 19.20 -15.98
CA SER A 15 9.49 18.09 -15.60
C SER A 15 9.97 16.76 -16.16
N GLU A 16 10.44 16.75 -17.41
CA GLU A 16 11.06 15.57 -18.02
C GLU A 16 12.33 15.13 -17.29
N LEU A 17 13.21 16.07 -16.93
CA LEU A 17 14.43 15.77 -16.18
C LEU A 17 14.15 15.18 -14.80
N ALA A 18 13.16 15.73 -14.07
CA ALA A 18 12.76 15.17 -12.78
C ALA A 18 12.24 13.74 -12.92
N LEU A 19 11.42 13.46 -13.95
CA LEU A 19 10.92 12.11 -14.19
C LEU A 19 12.05 11.14 -14.57
N ARG A 20 13.03 11.58 -15.37
CA ARG A 20 14.23 10.79 -15.70
C ARG A 20 15.14 10.53 -14.50
N ALA A 21 15.19 11.46 -13.53
CA ALA A 21 15.99 11.32 -12.33
C ALA A 21 15.44 10.24 -11.38
N LEU A 22 14.17 9.85 -11.52
CA LEU A 22 13.56 8.80 -10.70
C LEU A 22 14.07 7.40 -11.05
N PRO A 23 14.00 6.45 -10.10
CA PRO A 23 14.17 5.02 -10.37
C PRO A 23 13.17 4.48 -11.40
N LEU A 24 13.58 3.46 -12.17
CA LEU A 24 12.79 2.87 -13.26
C LEU A 24 11.38 2.42 -12.84
N HIS A 25 11.23 1.88 -11.63
CA HIS A 25 9.92 1.45 -11.11
C HIS A 25 8.97 2.63 -10.85
N LEU A 26 9.48 3.80 -10.41
CA LEU A 26 8.67 5.00 -10.22
C LEU A 26 8.33 5.68 -11.55
N GLN A 27 9.25 5.64 -12.51
CA GLN A 27 8.96 6.11 -13.88
C GLN A 27 7.77 5.34 -14.47
N GLN A 28 7.78 4.01 -14.33
CA GLN A 28 6.67 3.17 -14.76
C GLN A 28 5.38 3.48 -14.02
N ALA A 29 5.42 3.71 -12.70
CA ALA A 29 4.24 4.09 -11.93
C ALA A 29 3.60 5.40 -12.45
N VAL A 30 4.40 6.42 -12.74
CA VAL A 30 3.91 7.69 -13.30
C VAL A 30 3.33 7.49 -14.72
N MET A 31 3.96 6.65 -15.53
CA MET A 31 3.47 6.32 -16.87
C MET A 31 2.18 5.48 -16.83
N SER A 32 2.04 4.60 -15.84
CA SER A 32 0.84 3.77 -15.62
C SER A 32 -0.36 4.58 -15.13
N GLU A 33 -0.16 5.72 -14.46
CA GLU A 33 -1.25 6.67 -14.15
C GLU A 33 -1.86 7.33 -15.41
N GLY A 34 -1.26 7.11 -16.59
CA GLY A 34 -1.82 7.52 -17.88
C GLY A 34 -1.51 8.97 -18.27
N SER A 35 -2.12 9.42 -19.37
CA SER A 35 -1.86 10.73 -19.97
C SER A 35 -2.23 11.89 -19.05
N ILE A 36 -1.40 12.93 -19.04
CA ILE A 36 -1.62 14.15 -18.28
C ILE A 36 -2.43 15.11 -19.15
N ALA A 37 -3.73 15.25 -18.87
CA ALA A 37 -4.61 16.21 -19.52
C ALA A 37 -4.96 17.33 -18.53
N GLY A 38 -4.63 18.58 -18.86
CA GLY A 38 -4.94 19.73 -18.01
C GLY A 38 -4.29 21.03 -18.46
N PHE A 39 -4.67 22.13 -17.80
CA PHE A 39 -4.24 23.49 -18.14
C PHE A 39 -2.76 23.78 -17.79
N ASN A 40 -2.11 22.88 -17.04
CA ASN A 40 -0.69 22.97 -16.70
C ASN A 40 -0.07 21.56 -16.53
N PRO A 41 0.38 20.93 -17.62
CA PRO A 41 0.87 19.55 -17.59
C PRO A 41 2.19 19.40 -16.84
N SER A 42 3.06 20.42 -16.83
CA SER A 42 4.32 20.39 -16.11
C SER A 42 4.12 20.39 -14.59
N ALA A 43 3.16 21.17 -14.08
CA ALA A 43 2.78 21.15 -12.67
C ALA A 43 2.15 19.81 -12.26
N ILE A 44 1.27 19.24 -13.11
CA ILE A 44 0.65 17.94 -12.84
C ILE A 44 1.70 16.83 -12.83
N LEU A 45 2.64 16.84 -13.78
CA LEU A 45 3.72 15.86 -13.85
C LEU A 45 4.61 15.93 -12.60
N MET A 46 4.99 17.14 -12.17
CA MET A 46 5.75 17.34 -10.93
C MET A 46 4.98 16.89 -9.68
N ALA A 47 3.68 17.16 -9.60
CA ALA A 47 2.85 16.68 -8.51
C ALA A 47 2.78 15.15 -8.47
N ARG A 48 2.65 14.49 -9.62
CA ARG A 48 2.68 13.03 -9.74
C ARG A 48 4.03 12.44 -9.34
N VAL A 49 5.13 13.04 -9.77
CA VAL A 49 6.49 12.64 -9.36
C VAL A 49 6.62 12.66 -7.84
N ARG A 50 6.25 13.77 -7.19
CA ARG A 50 6.29 13.86 -5.72
C ARG A 50 5.38 12.84 -5.05
N LYS A 51 4.19 12.60 -5.61
CA LYS A 51 3.23 11.61 -5.10
C LYS A 51 3.82 10.20 -5.16
N VAL A 52 4.46 9.81 -6.27
CA VAL A 52 5.07 8.47 -6.38
C VAL A 52 6.31 8.34 -5.51
N GLU A 53 7.11 9.39 -5.34
CA GLU A 53 8.25 9.37 -4.42
C GLU A 53 7.79 9.24 -2.96
N HIS A 54 6.78 10.02 -2.56
CA HIS A 54 6.22 9.94 -1.23
C HIS A 54 5.50 8.60 -0.99
N SER A 55 4.81 8.08 -2.01
CA SER A 55 4.23 6.74 -1.96
C SER A 55 5.29 5.65 -1.96
N ALA A 56 6.46 5.83 -2.57
CA ALA A 56 7.55 4.85 -2.52
C ALA A 56 8.19 4.80 -1.12
N LEU A 57 8.36 5.97 -0.49
CA LEU A 57 8.79 6.08 0.91
C LEU A 57 7.77 5.44 1.86
N ALA A 58 6.47 5.57 1.58
CA ALA A 58 5.42 4.92 2.35
C ALA A 58 5.22 3.42 2.01
N ALA A 59 5.39 3.03 0.75
CA ALA A 59 5.17 1.67 0.24
C ALA A 59 6.38 0.75 0.45
N GLY A 60 7.57 1.31 0.70
CA GLY A 60 8.72 0.59 1.24
C GLY A 60 8.44 -0.05 2.61
N ALA A 61 7.35 0.36 3.30
CA ALA A 61 6.87 -0.26 4.53
C ALA A 61 5.70 -1.24 4.34
N SER A 62 5.13 -1.39 3.14
CA SER A 62 3.82 -2.07 2.97
C SER A 62 3.70 -3.06 1.82
N SER A 63 4.80 -3.52 1.20
CA SER A 63 4.71 -4.50 0.11
C SER A 63 5.59 -5.74 0.31
N VAL A 64 5.46 -6.38 1.46
CA VAL A 64 5.68 -7.84 1.55
C VAL A 64 4.33 -8.48 1.75
N ALA A 65 3.87 -9.08 0.66
CA ALA A 65 2.61 -9.77 0.48
C ALA A 65 2.26 -10.73 1.63
N SER A 66 0.96 -10.85 1.85
CA SER A 66 0.15 -11.63 2.80
C SER A 66 0.47 -13.14 2.88
N ARG A 67 1.72 -13.50 3.14
CA ARG A 67 2.06 -14.78 3.74
C ARG A 67 2.28 -14.55 5.24
N PRO A 68 1.63 -15.30 6.13
CA PRO A 68 2.02 -15.28 7.53
C PRO A 68 3.50 -15.70 7.57
N ARG A 69 4.38 -14.76 7.95
CA ARG A 69 5.81 -15.06 8.06
C ARG A 69 5.97 -16.12 9.13
N ALA A 70 7.02 -16.93 8.99
CA ALA A 70 7.42 -17.87 10.04
C ALA A 70 7.54 -17.16 11.40
N ASP A 71 7.90 -15.87 11.40
CA ASP A 71 7.95 -15.02 12.59
C ASP A 71 6.59 -14.80 13.25
N THR A 72 5.52 -14.56 12.49
CA THR A 72 4.16 -14.40 13.05
C THR A 72 3.65 -15.73 13.62
N LEU A 73 3.92 -16.86 12.94
CA LEU A 73 3.60 -18.19 13.45
C LEU A 73 4.41 -18.56 14.71
N ALA A 74 5.70 -18.21 14.74
CA ALA A 74 6.55 -18.44 15.90
C ALA A 74 6.12 -17.57 17.09
N ALA A 75 5.76 -16.30 16.85
CA ALA A 75 5.24 -15.41 17.89
C ALA A 75 3.87 -15.88 18.42
N ALA A 76 2.98 -16.38 17.54
CA ALA A 76 1.73 -16.99 17.95
C ALA A 76 1.95 -18.26 18.78
N ALA A 77 2.91 -19.10 18.40
CA ALA A 77 3.31 -20.28 19.18
C ALA A 77 3.95 -19.90 20.53
N ALA A 78 4.60 -18.73 20.62
CA ALA A 78 5.11 -18.17 21.87
C ALA A 78 4.01 -17.51 22.74
N GLY A 79 2.77 -17.45 22.26
CA GLY A 79 1.63 -16.89 23.00
C GLY A 79 1.53 -15.36 22.93
N ASP A 80 2.13 -14.71 21.93
CA ASP A 80 1.99 -13.27 21.72
C ASP A 80 0.53 -12.93 21.35
N PRO A 81 -0.18 -12.11 22.16
CA PRO A 81 -1.58 -11.77 21.90
C PRO A 81 -1.78 -11.05 20.57
N ILE A 82 -0.79 -10.28 20.09
CA ILE A 82 -0.87 -9.57 18.80
C ILE A 82 -0.76 -10.54 17.65
N ALA A 83 0.14 -11.53 17.74
CA ALA A 83 0.31 -12.54 16.71
C ALA A 83 -0.93 -13.44 16.60
N LEU A 84 -1.49 -13.86 17.74
CA LEU A 84 -2.75 -14.63 17.78
C LEU A 84 -3.91 -13.84 17.17
N PHE A 85 -4.03 -12.56 17.50
CA PHE A 85 -5.04 -11.67 16.93
C PHE A 85 -4.88 -11.50 15.42
N CYS A 86 -3.64 -11.30 14.94
CA CYS A 86 -3.37 -11.14 13.51
C CYS A 86 -3.67 -12.43 12.73
N MET A 87 -3.36 -13.60 13.30
CA MET A 87 -3.72 -14.90 12.71
C MET A 87 -5.23 -15.12 12.68
N GLN A 88 -5.95 -14.76 13.74
CA GLN A 88 -7.38 -14.98 13.84
C GLN A 88 -8.20 -14.06 12.93
N HIS A 89 -7.69 -12.86 12.64
CA HIS A 89 -8.41 -11.83 11.90
C HIS A 89 -7.83 -11.52 10.52
N ALA A 90 -6.89 -12.35 10.03
CA ALA A 90 -6.21 -12.17 8.75
C ALA A 90 -5.66 -10.74 8.57
N VAL A 91 -5.06 -10.20 9.63
CA VAL A 91 -4.49 -8.85 9.62
C VAL A 91 -3.23 -8.86 8.78
N ASP A 92 -3.12 -7.91 7.84
CA ASP A 92 -1.91 -7.78 7.02
C ASP A 92 -0.69 -7.38 7.86
N TYR A 93 0.49 -7.76 7.39
CA TYR A 93 1.77 -7.48 8.06
C TYR A 93 1.97 -6.00 8.38
N SER A 94 1.55 -5.10 7.49
CA SER A 94 1.64 -3.64 7.73
C SER A 94 0.81 -3.22 8.94
N ALA A 95 -0.40 -3.78 9.08
CA ALA A 95 -1.27 -3.51 10.21
C ALA A 95 -0.78 -4.19 11.51
N GLU A 96 -0.20 -5.39 11.44
CA GLU A 96 0.49 -6.03 12.58
C GLU A 96 1.65 -5.16 13.07
N ASN A 97 2.48 -4.65 12.15
CA ASN A 97 3.63 -3.82 12.50
C ASN A 97 3.20 -2.47 13.07
N ALA A 98 2.14 -1.87 12.53
CA ALA A 98 1.54 -0.66 13.09
C ALA A 98 0.97 -0.91 14.50
N LEU A 99 0.32 -2.06 14.73
CA LEU A 99 -0.18 -2.47 16.05
C LEU A 99 0.96 -2.60 17.05
N ARG A 100 2.05 -3.28 16.69
CA ARG A 100 3.22 -3.42 17.56
C ARG A 100 3.93 -2.09 17.85
N ALA A 101 3.82 -1.11 16.96
CA ALA A 101 4.42 0.21 17.15
C ALA A 101 3.58 1.14 18.06
N LEU A 102 2.33 0.79 18.37
CA LEU A 102 1.47 1.57 19.27
C LEU A 102 1.86 1.39 20.74
N PRO A 103 1.59 2.37 21.62
CA PRO A 103 1.63 2.20 23.06
C PRO A 103 0.78 1.02 23.55
N VAL A 104 1.22 0.36 24.63
CA VAL A 104 0.59 -0.85 25.18
C VAL A 104 -0.88 -0.62 25.54
N GLU A 105 -1.25 0.58 25.98
CA GLU A 105 -2.62 0.94 26.31
C GLU A 105 -3.54 0.88 25.08
N LEU A 106 -3.03 1.30 23.92
CA LEU A 106 -3.76 1.26 22.66
C LEU A 106 -3.78 -0.15 22.06
N GLN A 107 -2.69 -0.91 22.20
CA GLN A 107 -2.68 -2.33 21.83
C GLN A 107 -3.75 -3.11 22.59
N CYS A 108 -3.81 -2.95 23.92
CA CYS A 108 -4.82 -3.58 24.77
C CYS A 108 -6.23 -3.12 24.41
N ARG A 109 -6.43 -1.84 24.09
CA ARG A 109 -7.73 -1.34 23.65
C ARG A 109 -8.18 -2.03 22.36
N ILE A 110 -7.32 -2.12 21.36
CA ILE A 110 -7.65 -2.75 20.07
C ILE A 110 -7.91 -4.25 20.22
N LEU A 111 -7.09 -4.94 21.03
CA LEU A 111 -7.27 -6.35 21.34
C LEU A 111 -8.59 -6.62 22.08
N ASN A 112 -9.08 -5.68 22.90
CA ASN A 112 -10.36 -5.79 23.61
C ASN A 112 -11.56 -5.35 22.76
N GLU A 113 -11.40 -4.36 21.86
CA GLU A 113 -12.46 -3.87 20.97
C GLU A 113 -12.73 -4.84 19.81
N GLY A 114 -11.76 -5.68 19.45
CA GLY A 114 -11.84 -6.55 18.27
C GLY A 114 -11.51 -5.79 16.98
N PRO A 115 -11.32 -6.47 15.83
CA PRO A 115 -10.94 -5.79 14.60
C PRO A 115 -12.01 -4.78 14.22
N CYS A 116 -11.61 -3.53 14.04
CA CYS A 116 -12.40 -2.55 13.31
C CYS A 116 -12.73 -3.18 11.97
N ARG A 117 -13.95 -3.71 11.83
CA ARG A 117 -14.51 -4.17 10.56
C ARG A 117 -14.43 -2.97 9.61
N ALA A 118 -13.34 -2.85 8.87
CA ALA A 118 -13.37 -2.22 7.57
C ALA A 118 -14.35 -3.08 6.79
N GLN A 119 -15.62 -2.71 6.78
CA GLN A 119 -16.63 -3.40 6.00
C GLN A 119 -16.11 -3.43 4.57
N PRO A 120 -15.74 -4.59 4.01
CA PRO A 120 -15.65 -4.68 2.59
C PRO A 120 -17.10 -4.71 2.13
N SER A 121 -17.51 -3.68 1.39
CA SER A 121 -18.69 -3.71 0.52
C SER A 121 -18.44 -4.71 -0.63
N CYS A 122 -18.07 -5.94 -0.29
CA CYS A 122 -17.80 -7.01 -1.22
C CYS A 122 -18.62 -8.20 -0.75
N GLU A 123 -19.85 -8.27 -1.25
CA GLU A 123 -20.58 -9.51 -1.44
C GLU A 123 -19.63 -10.52 -2.10
N PHE A 124 -19.04 -11.38 -1.28
CA PHE A 124 -18.61 -12.70 -1.73
C PHE A 124 -19.66 -13.66 -1.23
N ASP A 125 -20.77 -13.68 -1.98
CA ASP A 125 -21.66 -14.82 -2.01
C ASP A 125 -20.88 -15.97 -2.65
N SER A 126 -20.11 -16.66 -1.82
CA SER A 126 -19.65 -18.01 -2.13
C SER A 126 -20.61 -18.95 -1.43
N GLU A 127 -21.75 -19.17 -2.09
CA GLU A 127 -22.42 -20.46 -2.10
C GLU A 127 -21.40 -21.57 -2.38
N PHE A 128 -20.76 -22.03 -1.31
CA PHE A 128 -20.15 -23.35 -1.25
C PHE A 128 -20.94 -24.16 -0.23
N GLU A 129 -22.25 -24.32 -0.48
CA GLU A 129 -23.05 -25.34 0.19
C GLU A 129 -22.69 -26.71 -0.41
N PHE A 130 -21.53 -27.22 0.02
CA PHE A 130 -21.17 -28.61 -0.13
C PHE A 130 -21.87 -29.40 0.97
N LEU A 131 -23.13 -29.80 0.77
CA LEU A 131 -23.74 -31.08 1.24
C LEU A 131 -25.27 -31.12 0.99
N ARG A 132 -25.70 -31.71 -0.13
CA ARG A 132 -26.71 -32.79 -0.17
C ARG A 132 -26.87 -33.40 -1.55
#